data_AF-A0A351TCJ4-F1
#
_entry.id   AF-A0A351TCJ4-F1
#
_cell.length_a   1.000
_cell.length_b   1.000
_cell.length_c   1.000
_cell.angle_alpha   90.00
_cell.angle_beta   90.00
_cell.angle_gamma   90.00
#
_symmetry.space_group_name_H-M   'P 1'
#
loop_
_entity.id
_entity.type
_entity.pdbx_description
1 polymer ?
#
loop_
_entity_poly.entity_id
_entity_poly.type
_entity_poly.pdbx_seq_one_letter_code
_entity_poly.pdbx_strand_id
1 'polypeptide(L)' 'MFIEVKYRKNLSHGIPEESLSKTKKKNILKVIKYYILKNKIKEEDIRFEFIAITEVNEKAKINHFKDVEL' A
#
# COMPACT_ATOMS: atom_id res chain seq x y z
N MET A 1 10.76 -4.02 4.40
CA MET A 1 9.32 -3.69 4.52
C MET A 1 9.01 -2.54 3.57
N PHE A 2 7.99 -2.70 2.72
CA PHE A 2 7.48 -1.66 1.82
C PHE A 2 6.06 -1.29 2.25
N ILE A 3 5.76 0.00 2.27
CA ILE A 3 4.45 0.50 2.68
C ILE A 3 3.90 1.40 1.58
N GLU A 4 2.70 1.09 1.10
CA GLU A 4 1.89 2.01 0.30
C GLU A 4 0.95 2.77 1.24
N VAL A 5 0.92 4.09 1.15
CA VAL A 5 0.04 4.93 1.96
C VAL A 5 -0.97 5.64 1.07
N LYS A 6 -2.26 5.53 1.39
CA LYS A 6 -3.32 6.23 0.66
C LYS A 6 -4.19 7.05 1.59
N TYR A 7 -4.12 8.36 1.41
CA TYR A 7 -5.03 9.31 2.03
C TYR A 7 -6.23 9.62 1.13
N ARG A 8 -7.39 9.83 1.76
CA ARG A 8 -8.56 10.45 1.13
C ARG A 8 -9.23 11.45 2.09
N LYS A 9 -9.50 12.66 1.57
CA LYS A 9 -10.23 13.71 2.31
C LYS A 9 -11.71 13.40 2.54
N ASN A 10 -12.29 12.57 1.68
CA ASN A 10 -13.65 12.05 1.81
C ASN A 10 -13.80 10.79 0.93
N LEU A 11 -14.94 10.10 1.05
CA LEU A 11 -15.21 8.83 0.37
C LEU A 11 -15.98 8.97 -0.95
N SER A 12 -16.15 10.18 -1.48
CA SER A 12 -16.92 10.42 -2.72
C SER A 12 -16.35 9.73 -3.96
N HIS A 13 -15.06 9.37 -3.93
CA HIS A 13 -14.35 8.70 -5.02
C HIS A 13 -13.88 7.29 -4.63
N GLY A 14 -14.66 6.62 -3.77
CA GLY A 14 -14.33 5.31 -3.21
C GLY A 14 -13.42 5.37 -1.98
N ILE A 15 -13.21 4.22 -1.37
CA ILE A 15 -12.35 4.05 -0.19
C ILE A 15 -10.86 3.96 -0.60
N PRO A 16 -9.90 4.24 0.31
CA PRO A 16 -8.48 4.13 -0.02
C PRO A 16 -8.05 2.75 -0.52
N GLU A 17 -8.63 1.68 0.04
CA GLU A 17 -8.33 0.27 -0.22
C GLU A 17 -8.61 -0.10 -1.69
N GLU A 18 -9.66 0.47 -2.29
CA GLU A 18 -9.98 0.27 -3.72
C GLU A 18 -8.89 0.80 -4.66
N SER A 19 -8.01 1.67 -4.17
CA SER A 19 -6.86 2.14 -4.96
C SER A 19 -5.81 1.05 -5.19
N LEU A 20 -5.79 -0.02 -4.37
CA LEU A 20 -4.96 -1.20 -4.57
C LEU A 20 -5.55 -2.15 -5.62
N SER A 21 -5.80 -1.63 -6.82
CA SER A 21 -6.26 -2.42 -7.95
C SER A 21 -5.25 -3.50 -8.34
N LYS A 22 -5.71 -4.56 -9.04
CA LYS A 22 -4.83 -5.63 -9.56
C LYS A 22 -3.65 -5.07 -10.37
N THR A 23 -3.89 -4.04 -11.19
CA THR A 23 -2.84 -3.39 -11.98
C THR A 23 -1.83 -2.66 -11.10
N LYS A 24 -2.30 -1.97 -10.05
CA LYS A 24 -1.42 -1.26 -9.12
C LYS A 24 -0.55 -2.23 -8.33
N LYS A 25 -1.14 -3.30 -7.79
CA LYS A 25 -0.39 -4.34 -7.07
C LYS A 25 0.71 -4.97 -7.93
N LYS A 26 0.40 -5.31 -9.19
CA LYS A 26 1.40 -5.80 -10.16
C LYS A 26 2.56 -4.81 -10.38
N ASN A 27 2.27 -3.51 -10.47
CA ASN A 27 3.31 -2.50 -10.66
C ASN A 27 4.17 -2.34 -9.40
N ILE A 28 3.56 -2.32 -8.21
CA ILE A 28 4.27 -2.31 -6.93
C ILE A 28 5.19 -3.53 -6.82
N LEU A 29 4.70 -4.72 -7.13
CA LEU A 29 5.49 -5.95 -7.08
C LEU A 29 6.71 -5.87 -8.01
N LYS A 30 6.56 -5.32 -9.22
CA LYS A 30 7.70 -5.11 -10.14
C LYS A 30 8.75 -4.17 -9.55
N VAL A 31 8.32 -3.06 -8.94
CA VAL A 31 9.23 -2.09 -8.31
C VAL A 31 9.96 -2.72 -7.13
N ILE A 32 9.24 -3.47 -6.28
CA ILE A 32 9.83 -4.20 -5.15
C ILE A 32 10.87 -5.20 -5.66
N LYS A 33 10.52 -6.05 -6.63
CA LYS A 33 11.44 -7.03 -7.23
C LYS A 33 12.70 -6.39 -7.79
N TYR A 34 12.57 -5.26 -8.48
CA TYR A 34 13.73 -4.51 -8.96
C TYR A 34 14.59 -3.97 -7.81
N TYR A 35 13.97 -3.37 -6.80
CA TYR A 35 14.70 -2.81 -5.65
C TYR A 35 15.49 -3.88 -4.90
N ILE A 36 14.89 -5.04 -4.63
CA ILE A 36 15.54 -6.10 -3.86
C ILE A 36 16.70 -6.73 -4.64
N LEU A 37 16.52 -6.91 -5.96
CA LEU A 37 17.58 -7.39 -6.85
C LEU A 37 18.77 -6.43 -6.85
N LYS A 38 18.49 -5.13 -7.03
CA LYS A 38 19.52 -4.08 -7.07
C LYS A 38 20.32 -3.98 -5.77
N ASN A 39 19.65 -4.20 -4.64
CA ASN A 39 20.25 -4.06 -3.30
C ASN A 39 20.70 -5.39 -2.69
N LYS A 40 20.61 -6.51 -3.43
CA LYS A 40 20.96 -7.87 -2.96
C LYS A 40 20.22 -8.26 -1.66
N ILE A 41 18.96 -7.87 -1.55
CA ILE A 41 18.09 -8.21 -0.42
C ILE A 41 17.36 -9.52 -0.74
N LYS A 42 17.25 -10.42 0.24
CA LYS A 42 16.51 -11.67 0.07
C LYS A 42 15.01 -11.41 0.03
N GLU A 43 14.31 -12.14 -0.83
CA GLU A 43 12.86 -12.00 -0.99
C GLU A 43 12.09 -12.41 0.29
N GLU A 44 12.60 -13.39 1.04
CA GLU A 44 12.03 -13.84 2.32
C GLU A 44 11.96 -12.76 3.41
N ASP A 45 12.77 -11.70 3.29
CA ASP A 45 12.81 -10.58 4.24
C ASP A 45 11.83 -9.44 3.87
N ILE A 46 11.05 -9.62 2.80
CA ILE A 46 10.19 -8.60 2.23
C ILE A 46 8.74 -8.79 2.66
N ARG A 47 8.17 -7.71 3.21
CA ARG A 47 6.75 -7.58 3.52
C ARG A 47 6.19 -6.35 2.83
N PHE A 48 4.95 -6.45 2.39
CA PHE A 48 4.17 -5.34 1.88
C PHE A 48 3.02 -5.04 2.83
N GLU A 49 2.89 -3.76 3.17
CA GLU A 49 1.82 -3.26 4.03
C GLU A 49 1.12 -2.09 3.34
N PHE A 50 -0.12 -1.85 3.75
CA PHE A 50 -0.92 -0.74 3.26
C PHE A 50 -1.49 0.06 4.42
N ILE A 51 -1.36 1.39 4.34
CA ILE A 51 -1.96 2.30 5.30
C ILE A 51 -3.00 3.15 4.59
N ALA A 52 -4.26 2.94 4.95
CA ALA A 52 -5.38 3.77 4.51
C ALA A 52 -5.63 4.87 5.54
N ILE A 53 -5.68 6.12 5.08
CA ILE A 53 -6.02 7.28 5.90
C ILE A 53 -7.27 7.92 5.31
N THR A 54 -8.31 8.09 6.13
CA THR A 54 -9.53 8.79 5.73
C THR A 54 -9.79 9.94 6.68
N GLU A 55 -10.15 11.10 6.13
CA GLU A 55 -10.63 12.21 6.92
C GLU A 55 -12.16 12.28 6.77
N VAL A 56 -12.87 12.23 7.89
CA VAL A 56 -14.34 12.35 7.91
C VAL A 56 -14.69 13.25 9.09
N ASN A 57 -15.42 14.35 8.81
CA ASN A 57 -15.81 15.35 9.83
C ASN A 57 -14.61 15.84 10.66
N GLU A 58 -13.52 16.24 9.98
CA GLU A 58 -12.27 16.74 10.59
C GLU A 58 -11.55 15.73 11.49
N LYS A 59 -11.96 14.45 11.46
CA LYS A 59 -11.29 13.36 12.17
C LYS A 59 -10.57 12.47 11.19
N ALA A 60 -9.27 12.32 11.39
CA ALA A 60 -8.47 11.34 10.68
C ALA A 60 -8.65 9.95 11.29
N LYS A 61 -8.98 8.97 10.45
CA LYS A 61 -8.97 7.55 10.76
C LYS A 61 -7.84 6.89 9.99
N ILE A 62 -7.07 6.05 10.68
CA ILE A 62 -5.97 5.29 10.10
C ILE A 62 -6.32 3.81 10.20
N ASN A 63 -6.29 3.10 9.07
CA ASN A 63 -6.35 1.64 9.02
C ASN A 63 -5.01 1.13 8.49
N HIS A 64 -4.38 0.22 9.25
CA HIS A 64 -3.14 -0.43 8.87
C HIS A 64 -3.42 -1.89 8.50
N PHE A 65 -3.17 -2.22 7.24
CA PHE A 65 -3.26 -3.57 6.72
C PHE A 65 -1.86 -4.15 6.62
N LYS A 66 -1.59 -5.15 7.46
CA LYS A 66 -0.32 -5.88 7.48
C LYS A 66 -0.38 -7.07 6.53
N ASP A 67 0.78 -7.49 6.03
CA ASP A 67 0.96 -8.69 5.21
C ASP A 67 0.00 -8.75 4.01
N VAL A 68 -0.15 -7.62 3.31
CA VAL A 68 -1.04 -7.48 2.16
C VAL A 68 -0.46 -8.21 0.96
N GLU A 69 -1.25 -9.10 0.36
CA GLU A 69 -0.89 -9.81 -0.86
C GLU A 69 -0.84 -8.88 -2.09
N LEU A 70 0.24 -8.98 -2.86
CA LEU A 70 0.53 -8.21 -4.07
C LEU A 70 0.34 -9.03 -5.35
#